data_AF-A0A1X7UF87-F1
#
_entry.id   AF-A0A1X7UF87-F1
#
_cell.length_a   1.000
_cell.length_b   1.000
_cell.length_c   1.000
_cell.angle_alpha   90.00
_cell.angle_beta   90.00
_cell.angle_gamma   90.00
#
_symmetry.space_group_name_H-M   'P 1'
#
loop_
_entity.id
_entity.type
_entity.pdbx_description
1 polymer ?
#
loop_
_entity_poly.entity_id
_entity_poly.type
_entity_poly.pdbx_seq_one_letter_code
_entity_poly.pdbx_strand_id
1 'polypeptide(L)'
;LTVSKGSTDVPGDSNCLFNALSHAITGSYTQQNFIKSAIIRHMPTMEHQLRSWLTPYNSVKEYIAGEGMDKNYTWAVDIEMLSMADLLNVRIFSYNESGNEW
;
A
#
# COMPACT_ATOMS: atom_id res chain seq x y z
N LEU A 1 -1.11 8.76 -24.32
CA LEU A 1 -1.51 7.37 -23.98
C LEU A 1 -2.70 7.47 -23.03
N THR A 2 -3.90 7.38 -23.58
CA THR A 2 -5.17 7.47 -22.87
C THR A 2 -5.47 6.14 -22.22
N VAL A 3 -5.55 6.10 -20.88
CA VAL A 3 -6.24 5.02 -20.17
C VAL A 3 -7.60 5.57 -19.78
N SER A 4 -8.64 5.28 -20.57
CA SER A 4 -10.01 5.30 -20.05
C SER A 4 -10.40 3.86 -19.76
N LYS A 5 -10.35 3.47 -18.49
CA LYS A 5 -10.96 2.23 -18.00
C LYS A 5 -11.56 2.55 -16.64
N GLY A 6 -12.85 2.26 -16.48
CA GLY A 6 -13.69 2.76 -15.39
C GLY A 6 -13.08 2.59 -14.01
N SER A 7 -13.33 3.57 -13.14
CA SER A 7 -13.08 3.45 -11.71
C SER A 7 -13.91 2.29 -11.16
N THR A 8 -13.35 1.55 -10.22
CA THR A 8 -14.09 0.55 -9.44
C THR A 8 -14.12 1.03 -8.00
N ASP A 9 -15.31 1.12 -7.42
CA ASP A 9 -15.47 1.51 -6.03
C ASP A 9 -14.92 0.41 -5.13
N VAL A 10 -13.88 0.77 -4.38
CA VAL A 10 -13.29 -0.08 -3.35
C VAL A 10 -13.98 0.24 -2.02
N PRO A 11 -14.31 -0.75 -1.17
CA PRO A 11 -14.84 -0.50 0.15
C PRO A 11 -13.96 0.50 0.92
N GLY A 12 -14.57 1.59 1.39
CA GLY A 12 -13.91 2.67 2.16
C GLY A 12 -13.63 2.28 3.61
N ASP A 13 -13.19 1.05 3.84
CA ASP A 13 -12.77 0.57 5.15
C ASP A 13 -11.29 0.88 5.42
N SER A 14 -10.82 0.47 6.59
CA SER A 14 -9.42 0.60 7.01
C SER A 14 -8.41 -0.15 6.13
N ASN A 15 -8.87 -0.96 5.16
CA ASN A 15 -8.06 -1.79 4.29
C ASN A 15 -8.13 -1.33 2.82
N CYS A 16 -8.63 -0.14 2.53
CA CYS A 16 -8.90 0.33 1.17
C CYS A 16 -7.71 0.16 0.21
N LEU A 17 -6.48 0.47 0.62
CA LEU A 17 -5.29 0.24 -0.22
C LEU A 17 -5.10 -1.25 -0.54
N PHE A 18 -5.19 -2.12 0.47
CA PHE A 18 -5.02 -3.57 0.27
C PHE A 18 -6.16 -4.17 -0.55
N ASN A 19 -7.39 -3.67 -0.39
CA ASN A 19 -8.53 -4.04 -1.21
C ASN A 19 -8.32 -3.60 -2.67
N ALA A 20 -7.84 -2.37 -2.89
CA ALA A 20 -7.52 -1.85 -4.22
C ALA A 20 -6.43 -2.69 -4.91
N LEU A 21 -5.34 -3.00 -4.19
CA LEU A 21 -4.28 -3.88 -4.67
C LEU A 21 -4.78 -5.30 -4.96
N SER A 22 -5.62 -5.85 -4.08
CA SER A 22 -6.27 -7.15 -4.27
C SER A 22 -7.05 -7.17 -5.57
N HIS A 23 -7.93 -6.20 -5.76
CA HIS A 23 -8.74 -6.12 -6.95
C HIS A 23 -7.92 -5.88 -8.22
N ALA A 24 -6.88 -5.03 -8.16
CA ALA A 24 -6.00 -4.76 -9.29
C ALA A 24 -5.23 -6.01 -9.76
N ILE A 25 -4.87 -6.91 -8.83
CA ILE A 25 -4.07 -8.11 -9.12
C ILE A 25 -4.96 -9.33 -9.44
N THR A 26 -6.04 -9.52 -8.71
CA THR A 26 -6.85 -10.76 -8.75
C THR A 26 -8.26 -10.56 -9.27
N GLY A 27 -8.75 -9.31 -9.38
CA GLY A 27 -10.15 -9.00 -9.66
C GLY A 27 -11.10 -9.22 -8.47
N SER A 28 -10.57 -9.45 -7.26
CA SER A 28 -11.35 -9.71 -6.04
C SER A 28 -10.80 -8.90 -4.86
N TYR A 29 -11.64 -8.62 -3.85
CA TYR A 29 -11.23 -7.98 -2.59
C TYR A 29 -10.78 -8.99 -1.52
N THR A 30 -10.80 -10.30 -1.80
CA THR A 30 -10.61 -11.34 -0.76
C THR A 30 -9.16 -11.67 -0.42
N GLN A 31 -8.17 -11.10 -1.14
CA GLN A 31 -6.75 -11.34 -0.90
C GLN A 31 -6.08 -10.22 -0.09
N GLN A 32 -6.83 -9.29 0.52
CA GLN A 32 -6.26 -8.12 1.18
C GLN A 32 -5.26 -8.49 2.30
N ASN A 33 -5.56 -9.50 3.11
CA ASN A 33 -4.67 -9.95 4.17
C ASN A 33 -3.41 -10.65 3.64
N PHE A 34 -3.53 -11.37 2.52
CA PHE A 34 -2.39 -12.01 1.87
C PHE A 34 -1.44 -10.96 1.30
N ILE A 35 -1.98 -9.94 0.62
CA ILE A 35 -1.21 -8.83 0.07
C ILE A 35 -0.51 -8.05 1.19
N LYS A 36 -1.24 -7.72 2.25
CA LYS A 36 -0.67 -7.07 3.44
C LYS A 36 0.51 -7.87 4.01
N SER A 37 0.34 -9.19 4.16
CA SER A 37 1.39 -10.07 4.67
C SER A 37 2.61 -10.11 3.75
N ALA A 38 2.41 -10.13 2.43
CA ALA A 38 3.48 -10.10 1.45
C ALA A 38 4.28 -8.79 1.51
N ILE A 39 3.59 -7.65 1.62
CA ILE A 39 4.19 -6.33 1.77
C ILE A 39 5.05 -6.26 3.05
N ILE A 40 4.49 -6.64 4.20
CA ILE A 40 5.20 -6.59 5.50
C ILE A 40 6.43 -7.49 5.49
N ARG A 41 6.34 -8.66 4.86
CA ARG A 41 7.48 -9.58 4.71
C ARG A 41 8.57 -9.01 3.80
N HIS A 42 8.19 -8.16 2.84
CA HIS A 42 9.11 -7.55 1.87
C HIS A 42 9.85 -6.33 2.42
N MET A 43 9.18 -5.50 3.24
CA MET A 43 9.74 -4.25 3.79
C MET A 43 11.19 -4.36 4.32
N PRO A 44 11.58 -5.40 5.10
CA PRO A 44 12.95 -5.50 5.61
C PRO A 44 14.03 -5.60 4.51
N THR A 45 13.68 -6.12 3.33
CA THR A 45 14.62 -6.27 2.20
C THR A 45 14.97 -4.94 1.53
N MET A 46 14.13 -3.91 1.75
CA MET A 46 14.26 -2.58 1.15
C MET A 46 14.34 -1.46 2.20
N GLU A 47 14.66 -1.78 3.46
CA GLU A 47 14.70 -0.82 4.56
C GLU A 47 15.54 0.43 4.24
N HIS A 48 16.65 0.26 3.52
CA HIS A 48 17.48 1.39 3.07
C HIS A 48 16.69 2.40 2.22
N GLN A 49 15.80 1.93 1.35
CA GLN A 49 14.98 2.80 0.49
C GLN A 49 13.84 3.46 1.28
N LEU A 50 13.33 2.78 2.31
CA LEU A 50 12.26 3.29 3.18
C LEU A 50 12.76 4.28 4.24
N ARG A 51 14.08 4.42 4.45
CA ARG A 51 14.66 5.12 5.60
C ARG A 51 14.12 6.54 5.83
N SER A 52 13.89 7.31 4.77
CA SER A 52 13.34 8.68 4.88
C SER A 52 11.86 8.72 5.27
N TRP A 53 11.13 7.65 5.01
CA TRP A 53 9.69 7.51 5.26
C TRP A 53 9.39 6.94 6.64
N LEU A 54 10.36 6.31 7.30
CA LEU A 54 10.16 5.63 8.58
C LEU A 54 10.06 6.58 9.79
N THR A 55 10.29 7.88 9.65
CA THR A 55 10.25 8.83 10.79
C THR A 55 8.88 8.76 11.50
N PRO A 56 8.81 8.57 12.83
CA PRO A 56 9.88 8.67 13.84
C PRO A 56 10.62 7.35 14.18
N TYR A 57 10.31 6.26 13.50
CA TYR A 57 10.90 4.93 13.72
C TYR A 57 12.32 4.83 13.17
N ASN A 58 13.18 4.06 13.86
CA ASN A 58 14.58 3.87 13.46
C ASN A 58 14.78 2.67 12.52
N SER A 59 13.78 1.79 12.40
CA SER A 59 13.83 0.59 11.56
C SER A 59 12.44 0.17 11.09
N VAL A 60 12.39 -0.67 10.05
CA VAL A 60 11.14 -1.32 9.59
C VAL A 60 10.50 -2.13 10.71
N LYS A 61 11.31 -2.78 11.54
CA LYS A 61 10.81 -3.57 12.67
C LYS A 61 10.08 -2.70 13.71
N GLU A 62 10.66 -1.54 14.04
CA GLU A 62 10.02 -0.58 14.96
C GLU A 62 8.73 -0.01 14.36
N TYR A 63 8.74 0.31 13.07
CA TYR A 63 7.55 0.75 12.33
C TYR A 63 6.42 -0.28 12.37
N ILE A 64 6.71 -1.53 11.99
CA ILE A 64 5.72 -2.62 11.98
C ILE A 64 5.09 -2.80 13.37
N ALA A 65 5.91 -2.79 14.42
CA ALA A 65 5.44 -2.95 15.79
C ALA A 65 4.65 -1.73 16.30
N GLY A 66 5.11 -0.53 15.95
CA GLY A 66 4.54 0.74 16.40
C GLY A 66 3.18 1.04 15.77
N GLU A 67 3.08 0.87 14.46
CA GLU A 67 1.81 1.02 13.72
C GLU A 67 0.91 -0.22 13.86
N GLY A 68 1.46 -1.34 14.34
CA GLY A 68 0.74 -2.60 14.42
C GLY A 68 0.40 -3.14 13.04
N MET A 69 1.33 -3.04 12.09
CA MET A 69 1.12 -3.52 10.72
C MET A 69 0.90 -5.03 10.66
N ASP A 70 1.41 -5.79 11.63
CA ASP A 70 1.14 -7.22 11.80
C ASP A 70 -0.29 -7.55 12.26
N LYS A 71 -1.09 -6.55 12.63
CA LYS A 71 -2.48 -6.71 13.08
C LYS A 71 -3.47 -6.58 11.91
N ASN A 72 -4.67 -7.13 12.08
CA ASN A 72 -5.76 -6.92 11.12
C ASN A 72 -6.31 -5.49 11.23
N TYR A 73 -6.79 -4.93 10.11
CA TYR A 73 -7.46 -3.62 10.03
C TYR A 73 -6.60 -2.37 10.28
N THR A 74 -5.27 -2.49 10.25
CA THR A 74 -4.37 -1.32 10.26
C THR A 74 -4.38 -0.60 8.91
N TRP A 75 -4.47 0.72 8.96
CA TRP A 75 -4.38 1.57 7.77
C TRP A 75 -3.03 1.44 7.11
N ALA A 76 -3.05 1.47 5.78
CA ALA A 76 -1.85 1.56 4.97
C ALA A 76 -1.64 3.00 4.52
N VAL A 77 -0.38 3.38 4.40
CA VAL A 77 0.08 4.70 3.96
C VAL A 77 1.12 4.52 2.84
N ASP A 78 1.93 5.55 2.61
CA ASP A 78 2.91 5.57 1.51
C ASP A 78 3.94 4.43 1.59
N ILE A 79 4.30 3.98 2.80
CA ILE A 79 5.30 2.92 3.01
C ILE A 79 4.81 1.60 2.40
N GLU A 80 3.55 1.22 2.61
CA GLU A 80 2.98 0.00 2.01
C GLU A 80 2.91 0.09 0.49
N MET A 81 2.55 1.28 -0.03
CA MET A 81 2.49 1.51 -1.47
C MET A 81 3.87 1.42 -2.13
N LEU A 82 4.90 2.04 -1.54
CA LEU A 82 6.29 1.94 -2.00
C LEU A 82 6.80 0.50 -1.93
N SER A 83 6.50 -0.19 -0.83
CA SER A 83 6.90 -1.58 -0.63
C SER A 83 6.25 -2.52 -1.64
N MET A 84 4.99 -2.28 -1.98
CA MET A 84 4.29 -3.06 -2.99
C MET A 84 4.82 -2.80 -4.40
N ALA A 85 5.15 -1.54 -4.71
CA ALA A 85 5.72 -1.16 -6.00
C ALA A 85 7.04 -1.88 -6.26
N ASP A 86 7.93 -1.93 -5.26
CA ASP A 86 9.20 -2.66 -5.35
C ASP A 86 8.99 -4.18 -5.38
N LEU A 87 8.12 -4.73 -4.52
CA LEU A 87 7.82 -6.16 -4.48
C LEU A 87 7.35 -6.71 -5.83
N LEU A 88 6.48 -5.98 -6.52
CA LEU A 88 5.97 -6.36 -7.84
C LEU A 88 6.85 -5.88 -9.01
N ASN A 89 7.85 -5.05 -8.75
CA ASN A 89 8.64 -4.34 -9.76
C ASN A 89 7.75 -3.56 -10.75
N VAL A 90 6.85 -2.73 -10.20
CA VAL A 90 5.90 -1.90 -10.97
C VAL A 90 5.89 -0.46 -10.46
N ARG A 91 5.17 0.42 -11.17
CA ARG A 91 4.87 1.78 -10.70
C ARG A 91 3.42 1.84 -10.23
N ILE A 92 3.22 2.39 -9.04
CA ILE A 92 1.89 2.68 -8.47
C ILE A 92 1.73 4.19 -8.42
N PHE A 93 0.59 4.69 -8.90
CA PHE A 93 0.27 6.12 -8.89
C PHE A 93 -0.95 6.34 -7.99
N SER A 94 -0.84 7.29 -7.07
CA SER A 94 -1.97 7.81 -6.31
C SER A 94 -2.41 9.14 -6.94
N TYR A 95 -3.71 9.26 -7.23
CA TYR A 95 -4.30 10.46 -7.80
C TYR A 95 -5.38 10.97 -6.84
N ASN A 96 -5.40 12.28 -6.61
CA ASN A 96 -6.45 12.94 -5.84
C ASN A 96 -7.18 13.90 -6.78
N GLU A 97 -8.51 13.79 -6.83
CA GLU A 97 -9.38 14.65 -7.64
C GLU A 97 -9.53 16.09 -7.10
N SER A 98 -8.84 16.45 -6.01
CA SER A 98 -8.85 17.82 -5.45
C SER A 98 -8.11 18.86 -6.31
N GLY A 99 -8.11 18.72 -7.63
CA GLY A 99 -7.39 19.54 -8.60
C GLY A 99 -8.24 20.04 -9.77
N ASN A 100 -9.57 20.13 -9.62
CA ASN A 100 -10.42 20.90 -10.54
C ASN A 100 -10.42 22.42 -10.23
N GLU A 101 -9.28 22.96 -9.81
CA GLU A 101 -8.97 24.38 -9.98
C GLU A 101 -7.87 24.46 -11.03
N TRP A 102 -8.25 24.86 -12.25
CA TRP A 102 -7.34 25.09 -13.37
C TRP A 102 -6.61 26.42 -13.20
#